data_AF-A0A329UJ51-F1
#
_entry.id   AF-A0A329UJ51-F1
#
_cell.length_a   1.000
_cell.length_b   1.000
_cell.length_c   1.000
_cell.angle_alpha   90.00
_cell.angle_beta   90.00
_cell.angle_gamma   90.00
#
_symmetry.space_group_name_H-M   'P 1'
#
loop_
_entity.id
_entity.type
_entity.pdbx_description
1 polymer ?
#
loop_
_entity_poly.entity_id
_entity_poly.type
_entity_poly.pdbx_seq_one_letter_code
_entity_poly.pdbx_strand_id
1 'polypeptide(L)'
;MAKIKVNVDTLRDNANQVTRQIQALESLNSRLDQLLNQIEGSWTGNASEQYLATMRQHKQKTQAMVKVLETFRDYMQRAAARFEGVDHDGATRIRNS
;
A
#
# COMPACT_ATOMS: atom_id res chain seq x y z
N MET A 1 30.36 17.92 -4.78
CA MET A 1 29.36 16.83 -4.71
C MET A 1 27.99 17.47 -4.55
N ALA A 2 27.08 17.28 -5.52
CA ALA A 2 25.72 17.77 -5.40
C ALA A 2 25.11 17.16 -4.13
N LYS A 3 24.77 18.01 -3.14
CA LYS A 3 24.11 17.59 -1.90
C LYS A 3 22.73 17.06 -2.29
N ILE A 4 22.61 15.75 -2.55
CA ILE A 4 21.31 15.10 -2.66
C ILE A 4 20.67 15.26 -1.28
N LYS A 5 19.79 16.25 -1.16
CA LYS A 5 19.06 16.54 0.07
C LYS A 5 17.85 15.62 0.09
N VAL A 6 18.04 14.39 0.55
CA VAL A 6 16.91 13.46 0.74
C VAL A 6 16.17 13.87 2.00
N ASN A 7 14.90 14.22 1.85
CA ASN A 7 14.02 14.45 2.99
C ASN A 7 13.48 13.10 3.47
N VAL A 8 14.21 12.48 4.40
CA VAL A 8 13.86 11.18 5.00
C VAL A 8 12.49 11.24 5.69
N ASP A 9 12.16 12.38 6.33
CA ASP A 9 10.87 12.58 6.98
C ASP A 9 9.72 12.54 5.97
N THR A 10 9.89 13.18 4.81
CA THR A 10 8.90 13.10 3.72
C THR A 10 8.73 11.67 3.19
N LEU A 11 9.80 10.87 3.11
CA LEU A 11 9.69 9.47 2.71
C LEU A 11 8.90 8.63 3.73
N ARG A 12 9.12 8.86 5.02
CA ARG A 12 8.37 8.20 6.10
C ARG A 12 6.91 8.62 6.10
N ASP A 13 6.63 9.91 5.98
CA ASP A 13 5.27 10.44 5.92
C ASP A 13 4.49 9.86 4.74
N ASN A 14 5.13 9.77 3.58
CA ASN A 14 4.52 9.15 2.40
C ASN A 14 4.27 7.65 2.61
N ALA A 15 5.21 6.91 3.21
CA ALA A 15 4.99 5.50 3.55
C ALA A 15 3.83 5.31 4.54
N ASN A 16 3.68 6.20 5.52
CA ASN A 16 2.56 6.20 6.47
C ASN A 16 1.23 6.54 5.79
N GLN A 17 1.24 7.48 4.83
CA GLN A 17 0.05 7.78 4.01
C GLN A 17 -0.36 6.57 3.16
N VAL A 18 0.60 5.91 2.49
CA VAL A 18 0.32 4.69 1.71
C VAL A 18 -0.22 3.57 2.60
N THR A 19 0.30 3.41 3.82
CA THR A 19 -0.22 2.43 4.79
C THR A 19 -1.70 2.69 5.12
N ARG A 20 -2.09 3.95 5.35
CA ARG A 20 -3.49 4.32 5.57
C ARG A 20 -4.37 4.03 4.35
N GLN A 21 -3.88 4.25 3.15
CA GLN A 21 -4.62 3.96 1.92
C GLN A 21 -4.81 2.46 1.69
N ILE A 22 -3.81 1.64 2.01
CA ILE A 22 -3.92 0.17 1.99
C ILE A 22 -5.05 -0.27 2.94
N GLN A 23 -5.04 0.21 4.19
CA GLN A 23 -6.06 -0.13 5.18
C GLN A 23 -7.48 0.27 4.73
N ALA A 24 -7.60 1.44 4.09
CA ALA A 24 -8.88 1.90 3.55
C ALA A 24 -9.38 0.99 2.40
N LEU A 25 -8.48 0.57 1.50
CA LEU A 25 -8.81 -0.34 0.39
C LEU A 25 -9.18 -1.74 0.88
N GLU A 26 -8.48 -2.26 1.89
CA GLU A 26 -8.79 -3.55 2.51
C GLU A 26 -10.17 -3.52 3.20
N SER A 27 -10.47 -2.46 3.94
CA SER A 27 -11.78 -2.24 4.55
C SER A 27 -12.90 -2.18 3.50
N LEU A 28 -12.68 -1.46 2.40
CA LEU A 28 -13.64 -1.39 1.30
C LEU A 28 -13.86 -2.76 0.65
N ASN A 29 -12.79 -3.51 0.39
CA ASN A 29 -12.89 -4.87 -0.13
C ASN A 29 -13.68 -5.81 0.79
N SER A 30 -13.45 -5.72 2.11
CA SER A 30 -14.20 -6.53 3.08
C SER A 30 -15.69 -6.20 3.07
N ARG A 31 -16.06 -4.93 2.92
CA ARG A 31 -17.47 -4.51 2.81
C ARG A 31 -18.09 -4.98 1.50
N LEU A 32 -17.34 -4.92 0.40
CA LEU A 32 -17.77 -5.46 -0.89
C LEU A 32 -18.08 -6.95 -0.78
N ASP A 33 -17.20 -7.74 -0.14
CA ASP A 33 -17.42 -9.17 0.08
C ASP A 33 -18.72 -9.47 0.85
N GLN A 34 -18.96 -8.74 1.94
CA GLN A 34 -20.19 -8.90 2.72
C GLN A 34 -21.44 -8.64 1.86
N LEU A 35 -21.41 -7.58 1.05
CA LEU A 35 -22.51 -7.21 0.17
C LEU A 35 -22.74 -8.25 -0.94
N LEU A 36 -21.67 -8.78 -1.54
CA LEU A 36 -21.77 -9.83 -2.56
C LEU A 36 -22.37 -11.12 -1.99
N ASN A 37 -21.95 -11.52 -0.79
CA ASN A 37 -22.50 -12.70 -0.13
C ASN A 37 -24.00 -12.54 0.19
N GLN A 38 -24.43 -11.34 0.58
CA GLN A 38 -25.85 -11.04 0.81
C GLN A 38 -26.66 -11.12 -0.49
N ILE A 39 -26.13 -10.55 -1.58
CA ILE A 39 -26.78 -10.59 -2.89
C ILE A 39 -26.89 -12.03 -3.41
N GLU A 40 -25.83 -12.82 -3.28
CA GLU A 40 -25.81 -14.23 -3.69
C GLU A 40 -26.87 -15.05 -2.94
N GLY A 41 -27.13 -14.74 -1.68
CA GLY A 41 -28.18 -15.39 -0.88
C GLY A 41 -29.62 -14.96 -1.23
N SER A 42 -29.82 -13.75 -1.75
CA SER A 42 -31.17 -13.20 -2.02
C SER A 42 -31.56 -13.17 -3.50
N TRP A 43 -30.60 -13.21 -4.41
CA TRP A 43 -30.83 -13.03 -5.85
C TRP A 43 -30.21 -14.19 -6.64
N THR A 44 -31.07 -15.03 -7.20
CA THR A 44 -30.69 -16.22 -7.98
C THR A 44 -30.98 -16.04 -9.48
N GLY A 45 -30.17 -16.66 -10.33
CA GLY A 45 -30.37 -16.70 -11.79
C GLY A 45 -29.19 -16.10 -12.57
N ASN A 46 -29.20 -16.28 -13.90
CA ASN A 46 -28.07 -15.93 -14.78
C ASN A 46 -27.61 -14.46 -14.65
N ALA A 47 -28.53 -13.52 -14.39
CA ALA A 47 -28.18 -12.11 -14.19
C ALA A 47 -27.38 -11.87 -12.89
N SER A 48 -27.72 -12.57 -11.79
CA SER A 48 -26.98 -12.42 -10.54
C SER A 48 -25.61 -13.08 -10.62
N GLU A 49 -25.49 -14.22 -11.30
CA GLU A 49 -24.20 -14.88 -11.56
C GLU A 49 -23.24 -13.98 -12.34
N GLN A 50 -23.71 -13.33 -13.41
CA GLN A 50 -22.87 -12.39 -14.19
C GLN A 50 -22.45 -11.18 -13.36
N TYR A 51 -23.37 -10.60 -12.59
CA TYR A 51 -23.06 -9.48 -11.71
C TYR A 51 -22.02 -9.86 -10.64
N LEU A 52 -22.22 -10.99 -9.97
CA LEU A 52 -21.29 -11.51 -8.96
C LEU A 52 -19.92 -11.80 -9.58
N ALA A 53 -19.86 -12.34 -10.81
CA ALA A 53 -18.61 -12.56 -11.52
C ALA A 53 -17.85 -11.25 -11.80
N THR A 54 -18.53 -10.21 -12.31
CA THR A 54 -17.94 -8.88 -12.53
C THR A 54 -17.42 -8.29 -11.23
N MET A 55 -18.19 -8.38 -10.14
CA MET A 55 -17.78 -7.84 -8.85
C MET A 55 -16.61 -8.59 -8.21
N ARG A 56 -16.57 -9.93 -8.35
CA ARG A 56 -15.41 -10.74 -7.95
C ARG A 56 -14.16 -10.35 -8.75
N GLN A 57 -14.29 -10.00 -10.03
CA GLN A 57 -13.18 -9.49 -10.83
C GLN A 57 -12.69 -8.11 -10.33
N HIS A 58 -13.60 -7.21 -9.96
CA HIS A 58 -13.22 -5.93 -9.35
C HIS A 58 -12.46 -6.11 -8.04
N LYS A 59 -12.90 -7.02 -7.18
CA LYS A 59 -12.19 -7.38 -5.95
C LYS A 59 -10.75 -7.83 -6.23
N GLN A 60 -10.55 -8.73 -7.20
CA GLN A 60 -9.22 -9.20 -7.58
C GLN A 60 -8.31 -8.05 -8.04
N LYS A 61 -8.84 -7.11 -8.83
CA LYS A 61 -8.09 -5.91 -9.25
C LYS A 61 -7.69 -5.05 -8.05
N THR A 62 -8.58 -4.85 -7.08
CA THR A 62 -8.26 -4.09 -5.87
C THR A 62 -7.19 -4.79 -5.03
N GLN A 63 -7.25 -6.12 -4.89
CA GLN A 63 -6.21 -6.90 -4.20
C GLN A 63 -4.85 -6.78 -4.90
N ALA A 64 -4.82 -6.75 -6.24
CA ALA A 64 -3.59 -6.48 -6.98
C ALA A 64 -3.06 -5.07 -6.72
N MET A 65 -3.93 -4.06 -6.63
CA MET A 65 -3.55 -2.69 -6.29
C MET A 65 -2.94 -2.60 -4.88
N VAL A 66 -3.50 -3.32 -3.90
CA VAL A 66 -2.92 -3.38 -2.54
C VAL A 66 -1.45 -3.83 -2.59
N LYS A 67 -1.14 -4.91 -3.34
CA LYS A 67 0.25 -5.40 -3.49
C LYS A 67 1.19 -4.37 -4.12
N VAL A 68 0.69 -3.59 -5.08
CA VAL A 68 1.47 -2.50 -5.70
C VAL A 68 1.77 -1.42 -4.66
N LEU A 69 0.78 -1.01 -3.88
CA LEU A 69 0.95 -0.01 -2.82
C LEU A 69 1.90 -0.50 -1.71
N GLU A 70 1.83 -1.78 -1.33
CA GLU A 70 2.77 -2.39 -0.40
C GLU A 70 4.21 -2.33 -0.92
N THR A 71 4.41 -2.62 -2.21
CA THR A 71 5.73 -2.52 -2.85
C THR A 71 6.27 -1.09 -2.79
N PHE A 72 5.44 -0.09 -3.06
CA PHE A 72 5.83 1.33 -2.95
C PHE A 72 6.17 1.72 -1.51
N ARG A 73 5.35 1.31 -0.54
CA ARG A 73 5.60 1.54 0.89
C ARG A 73 6.95 0.95 1.29
N ASP A 74 7.20 -0.31 0.96
CA ASP A 74 8.41 -1.03 1.34
C ASP A 74 9.66 -0.38 0.74
N TYR A 75 9.57 0.07 -0.52
CA TYR A 75 10.66 0.81 -1.16
C TYR A 75 10.96 2.12 -0.43
N MET A 76 9.94 2.92 -0.10
CA MET A 76 10.12 4.19 0.63
C MET A 76 10.73 3.97 2.02
N GLN A 77 10.29 2.94 2.74
CA GLN A 77 10.84 2.58 4.06
C GLN A 77 12.31 2.16 3.97
N ARG A 78 12.67 1.32 2.99
CA ARG A 78 14.05 0.89 2.76
C ARG A 78 14.94 2.07 2.34
N ALA A 79 14.43 2.96 1.50
CA ALA A 79 15.16 4.15 1.09
C ALA A 79 15.44 5.05 2.30
N ALA A 80 14.43 5.35 3.12
CA ALA A 80 14.57 6.13 4.34
C ALA A 80 15.65 5.54 5.27
N ALA A 81 15.56 4.25 5.57
CA ALA A 81 16.52 3.56 6.44
C ALA A 81 17.96 3.61 5.89
N ARG A 82 18.14 3.47 4.56
CA ARG A 82 19.46 3.56 3.93
C ARG A 82 20.07 4.96 4.06
N PHE A 83 19.27 6.01 3.86
CA PHE A 83 19.77 7.38 3.98
C PHE A 83 20.16 7.72 5.41
N GLU A 84 19.40 7.26 6.40
CA GLU A 84 19.76 7.45 7.82
C GLU A 84 21.04 6.72 8.20
N GLY A 85 21.25 5.50 7.70
CA GLY A 85 22.49 4.75 7.95
C GLY A 85 23.72 5.46 7.37
N VAL A 86 23.63 5.96 6.13
CA VAL A 86 24.73 6.71 5.49
C VAL A 86 25.04 8.01 6.24
N ASP A 87 24.01 8.71 6.72
CA ASP A 87 24.20 9.94 7.51
C ASP A 87 24.88 9.65 8.86
N HIS A 88 24.45 8.59 9.55
CA HIS A 88 25.04 8.15 10.81
C HIS A 88 26.51 7.74 10.69
N ASP A 89 26.85 6.95 9.65
CA ASP A 89 28.22 6.51 9.40
C ASP A 89 29.13 7.70 9.03
N GLY A 90 28.60 8.65 8.24
CA GLY A 90 29.30 9.89 7.89
C GLY A 90 29.58 10.75 9.11
N ALA A 91 28.58 10.98 9.97
CA ALA A 91 28.72 11.76 11.20
C ALA A 91 29.75 11.11 12.16
N THR A 92 29.73 9.78 12.28
CA THR A 92 30.67 9.04 13.13
C THR A 92 32.11 9.15 12.62
N ARG A 93 32.34 9.09 11.30
CA ARG A 93 33.67 9.30 10.71
C ARG A 93 34.21 10.71 10.97
N ILE A 94 33.39 11.74 10.77
CA ILE A 94 33.80 13.14 11.02
C ILE A 94 34.11 13.35 12.49
N ARG A 95 33.31 12.79 13.40
CA ARG A 95 33.56 12.91 14.86
C ARG A 95 34.86 12.24 15.31
N ASN A 96 35.29 11.18 14.60
CA ASN A 96 36.47 10.39 14.94
C ASN A 96 37.71 10.78 14.09
N SER A 97 37.65 11.87 13.32
CA SER A 97 38.77 12.42 12.52
C SER A 97 39.29 13.71 13.16
#